data_AF-A0A9P5MD41-F1
#
_entry.id   AF-A0A9P5MD41-F1
#
_cell.length_a   1.000
_cell.length_b   1.000
_cell.length_c   1.000
_cell.angle_alpha   90.00
_cell.angle_beta   90.00
_cell.angle_gamma   90.00
#
_symmetry.space_group_name_H-M   'P 1'
#
loop_
_entity.id
_entity.type
_entity.pdbx_description
1 polymer ?
#
loop_
_entity_poly.entity_id
_entity_poly.type
_entity_poly.pdbx_seq_one_letter_code
_entity_poly.pdbx_strand_id
1 'polypeptide(L)'
;MTDLFAATISPEPRPPTTYIAGKRPNNQQDVLESHKVNSESLLVVGDSSGYLHFLMDGHYSLGTYNIDISCQPLSIYALPDPPYNPNIEMPPELQLFLTAQIGGAPPNHYQSTNTRALNLKLPLLRLPWTRQLARSSTTLRALLLYSNATIREMRDSWWGSDTREPARNLGRKWVTHLEQLSSNHGDCKQLPSSIILAGQQLTDVGKY
;
A
#
# COMPACT_ATOMS: atom_id res chain seq x y z
N MET A 1 21.16 10.23 7.95
CA MET A 1 20.52 9.76 6.71
C MET A 1 19.11 10.32 6.74
N THR A 2 18.90 11.46 6.09
CA THR A 2 17.66 12.22 6.16
C THR A 2 17.03 12.21 4.78
N ASP A 3 15.99 11.39 4.60
CA ASP A 3 15.18 11.41 3.40
C ASP A 3 14.30 12.65 3.43
N LEU A 4 14.42 13.47 2.39
CA LEU A 4 13.66 14.71 2.30
C LEU A 4 12.36 14.45 1.53
N PHE A 5 11.23 14.55 2.21
CA PHE A 5 9.91 14.33 1.62
C PHE A 5 9.24 15.67 1.34
N ALA A 6 8.97 15.95 0.07
CA ALA A 6 8.06 17.03 -0.31
C ALA A 6 6.74 16.42 -0.77
N ALA A 7 5.67 16.70 -0.03
CA ALA A 7 4.30 16.34 -0.38
C ALA A 7 3.53 17.62 -0.67
N THR A 8 2.89 17.70 -1.85
CA THR A 8 2.01 18.82 -2.19
C THR A 8 0.59 18.48 -1.77
N ILE A 9 0.08 19.21 -0.77
CA ILE A 9 -1.32 19.16 -0.35
C ILE A 9 -2.00 20.36 -1.01
N SER A 10 -2.90 20.12 -1.96
CA SER A 10 -3.72 21.18 -2.54
C SER A 10 -4.65 21.74 -1.44
N PRO A 11 -4.63 23.06 -1.11
CA PRO A 11 -5.57 23.62 -0.16
C PRO A 11 -6.96 23.72 -0.81
N GLU A 12 -7.91 22.93 -0.31
CA GLU A 12 -9.29 22.92 -0.83
C GLU A 12 -10.07 24.17 -0.32
N PRO A 13 -10.90 24.82 -1.17
CA PRO A 13 -11.78 25.90 -0.73
C PRO A 13 -12.84 25.36 0.26
N ARG A 14 -13.03 26.06 1.39
CA ARG A 14 -14.05 25.69 2.39
C ARG A 14 -15.45 25.63 1.74
N PRO A 15 -16.19 24.52 1.89
CA PRO A 15 -17.61 24.53 1.57
C PRO A 15 -18.37 25.45 2.54
N PRO A 16 -19.42 26.17 2.09
CA PRO A 16 -20.22 27.02 2.96
C PRO A 16 -20.92 26.15 4.01
N THR A 17 -20.72 26.50 5.28
CA THR A 17 -21.24 25.77 6.44
C THR A 17 -22.74 26.00 6.57
N THR A 18 -23.56 25.15 5.96
CA THR A 18 -25.01 25.12 6.24
C THR A 18 -25.23 24.29 7.50
N TYR A 19 -25.27 24.94 8.67
CA TYR A 19 -25.67 24.33 9.92
C TYR A 19 -27.15 23.93 9.84
N ILE A 20 -27.44 22.63 9.72
CA ILE A 20 -28.77 22.08 10.04
C ILE A 20 -28.67 21.46 11.44
N ALA A 21 -29.26 22.17 12.40
CA ALA A 21 -29.40 21.71 13.77
C ALA A 21 -30.47 20.62 13.89
N GLY A 22 -30.07 19.46 14.45
CA GLY A 22 -30.96 18.58 15.19
C GLY A 22 -31.33 17.24 14.53
N LYS A 23 -30.69 16.15 14.98
CA LYS A 23 -31.37 14.92 15.48
C LYS A 23 -30.37 13.85 15.95
N ARG A 24 -30.41 13.63 17.28
CA ARG A 24 -30.08 12.46 18.14
C ARG A 24 -28.79 11.62 17.96
N PRO A 25 -28.18 11.18 19.08
CA PRO A 25 -26.99 10.34 19.11
C PRO A 25 -27.37 8.85 19.12
N ASN A 26 -26.89 8.08 18.15
CA ASN A 26 -26.48 6.68 18.36
C ASN A 26 -25.84 6.08 17.10
N ASN A 27 -24.82 5.26 17.36
CA ASN A 27 -24.20 4.27 16.48
C ASN A 27 -23.05 4.78 15.59
N GLN A 28 -21.82 4.63 16.13
CA GLN A 28 -20.66 3.97 15.50
C GLN A 28 -20.55 4.01 13.96
N GLN A 29 -20.77 5.17 13.34
CA GLN A 29 -20.63 5.36 11.89
C GLN A 29 -19.88 6.65 11.54
N ASP A 30 -19.18 7.26 12.51
CA ASP A 30 -18.38 8.47 12.33
C ASP A 30 -16.86 8.20 12.40
N VAL A 31 -16.43 6.96 12.17
CA VAL A 31 -15.02 6.61 11.85
C VAL A 31 -14.93 5.97 10.47
N LEU A 32 -15.80 6.42 9.55
CA LEU A 32 -15.34 6.62 8.18
C LEU A 32 -14.93 8.09 8.10
N GLU A 33 -13.89 8.47 8.87
CA GLU A 33 -13.07 9.58 8.44
C GLU A 33 -12.84 9.33 6.96
N SER A 34 -13.26 10.29 6.16
CA SER A 34 -13.02 10.28 4.74
C SER A 34 -11.51 10.17 4.57
N HIS A 35 -11.02 8.93 4.44
CA HIS A 35 -9.84 8.61 3.68
C HIS A 35 -10.19 8.99 2.24
N LYS A 36 -10.36 10.30 1.99
CA LYS A 36 -10.06 10.92 0.73
C LYS A 36 -8.55 10.76 0.63
N VAL A 37 -8.15 9.51 0.33
CA VAL A 37 -6.81 9.14 -0.08
C VAL A 37 -6.42 10.24 -1.05
N ASN A 38 -5.31 10.91 -0.78
CA ASN A 38 -4.78 12.02 -1.57
C ASN A 38 -4.56 11.52 -3.01
N SER A 39 -5.64 11.37 -3.77
CA SER A 39 -5.79 10.51 -4.96
C SER A 39 -5.36 11.22 -6.25
N GLU A 40 -4.57 12.26 -6.05
CA GLU A 40 -3.92 13.12 -7.03
C GLU A 40 -2.64 13.74 -6.43
N SER A 41 -2.04 13.12 -5.41
CA SER A 41 -0.82 13.64 -4.79
C SER A 41 0.42 13.14 -5.52
N LEU A 42 1.35 14.07 -5.77
CA LEU A 42 2.70 13.74 -6.21
C LEU A 42 3.61 13.74 -5.00
N LEU A 43 4.24 12.60 -4.75
CA LEU A 43 5.36 12.47 -3.83
C LEU A 43 6.66 12.56 -4.64
N VAL A 44 7.54 13.49 -4.25
CA VAL A 44 8.87 13.60 -4.83
C VAL A 44 9.88 13.27 -3.75
N VAL A 45 10.72 12.27 -4.01
CA VAL A 45 11.77 11.81 -3.09
C VAL A 45 13.12 12.07 -3.73
N GLY A 46 13.99 12.75 -3.01
CA GLY A 46 15.38 12.93 -3.43
C GLY A 46 16.30 11.93 -2.74
N ASP A 47 17.17 11.28 -3.51
CA ASP A 47 18.22 10.41 -2.97
C ASP A 47 19.55 11.18 -2.76
N SER A 48 20.49 10.54 -2.06
CA SER A 48 21.83 11.11 -1.83
C SER A 48 22.75 11.07 -3.05
N SER A 49 22.33 10.39 -4.12
CA SER A 49 23.09 10.19 -5.36
C SER A 49 22.70 11.21 -6.45
N GLY A 50 21.77 12.12 -6.15
CA GLY A 50 21.31 13.17 -7.06
C GLY A 50 20.10 12.80 -7.93
N TYR A 51 19.44 11.68 -7.63
CA TYR A 51 18.20 11.28 -8.27
C TYR A 51 16.96 11.79 -7.51
N LEU A 52 16.01 12.30 -8.28
CA LEU A 52 14.64 12.54 -7.83
C LEU A 52 13.76 11.41 -8.34
N HIS A 53 12.95 10.85 -7.45
CA HIS A 53 11.95 9.83 -7.75
C HIS A 53 10.56 10.45 -7.65
N PHE A 54 9.78 10.31 -8.71
CA PHE A 54 8.41 10.82 -8.78
C PHE A 54 7.44 9.67 -8.57
N LEU A 55 6.60 9.78 -7.53
CA LEU A 55 5.64 8.76 -7.12
C LEU A 55 4.24 9.38 -7.12
N MET A 56 3.38 8.94 -8.03
CA MET A 56 1.96 9.28 -8.03
C MET A 56 1.22 8.48 -6.96
N ASP A 57 0.37 9.15 -6.19
CA ASP A 57 -0.42 8.57 -5.09
C ASP A 57 0.45 7.84 -4.05
N GLY A 58 1.74 8.19 -3.98
CA GLY A 58 2.74 7.55 -3.11
C GLY A 58 3.14 6.11 -3.50
N HIS A 59 2.60 5.55 -4.59
CA HIS A 59 2.80 4.14 -4.94
C HIS A 59 3.28 3.91 -6.37
N TYR A 60 2.83 4.72 -7.33
CA TYR A 60 3.15 4.51 -8.74
C TYR A 60 4.34 5.36 -9.18
N SER A 61 5.45 4.71 -9.55
CA SER A 61 6.63 5.43 -10.03
C SER A 61 6.42 5.94 -11.45
N LEU A 62 6.56 7.25 -11.62
CA LEU A 62 6.47 7.94 -12.91
C LEU A 62 7.84 8.02 -13.61
N GLY A 63 8.91 7.76 -12.87
CA GLY A 63 10.27 7.82 -13.35
C GLY A 63 11.21 8.51 -12.37
N THR A 64 12.44 8.70 -12.84
CA THR A 64 13.50 9.37 -12.10
C THR A 64 14.08 10.53 -12.91
N TYR A 65 14.57 11.55 -12.22
CA TYR A 65 15.30 12.67 -12.81
C TYR A 65 16.62 12.85 -12.11
N ASN A 66 17.71 12.92 -12.87
CA ASN A 66 19.04 13.16 -12.31
C ASN A 66 19.34 14.66 -12.32
N ILE A 67 19.60 15.23 -11.15
CA ILE A 67 19.92 16.64 -10.95
C ILE A 67 21.38 16.90 -11.31
N ASP A 68 22.30 16.07 -10.80
CA ASP A 68 23.72 15.89 -11.16
C ASP A 68 24.37 14.93 -10.13
N ILE A 69 25.49 14.28 -10.48
CA ILE A 69 26.17 13.24 -9.67
C ILE A 69 26.72 13.78 -8.32
N SER A 70 26.85 15.10 -8.18
CA SER A 70 27.35 15.75 -6.97
C SER A 70 26.31 16.66 -6.29
N CYS A 71 25.03 16.51 -6.58
CA CYS A 71 23.99 17.37 -6.00
C CYS A 71 23.07 16.58 -5.07
N GLN A 72 22.97 17.00 -3.80
CA GLN A 72 22.01 16.46 -2.85
C GLN A 72 20.81 17.39 -2.71
N PRO A 73 19.58 16.93 -2.97
CA PRO A 73 18.38 17.76 -2.86
C PRO A 73 18.15 18.16 -1.39
N LEU A 74 18.08 19.48 -1.12
CA LEU A 74 17.89 20.03 0.22
C LEU A 74 16.44 20.45 0.46
N SER A 75 15.77 21.00 -0.55
CA SER A 75 14.35 21.31 -0.46
C SER A 75 13.70 21.29 -1.83
N ILE A 76 12.47 20.78 -1.88
CA ILE A 76 11.66 20.69 -3.08
C ILE A 76 10.33 21.35 -2.77
N TYR A 77 9.93 22.32 -3.60
CA TYR A 77 8.66 23.01 -3.49
C TYR A 77 7.92 22.90 -4.82
N ALA A 78 6.67 22.47 -4.79
CA ALA A 78 5.80 22.60 -5.95
C ALA A 78 5.19 23.99 -5.98
N LEU A 79 5.24 24.64 -7.14
CA LEU A 79 4.49 25.87 -7.32
C LEU A 79 3.00 25.54 -7.46
N PRO A 80 2.10 26.23 -6.75
CA PRO A 80 0.67 26.11 -7.00
C PRO A 80 0.38 26.40 -8.47
N ASP A 81 -0.51 25.61 -9.06
CA ASP A 81 -0.90 25.81 -10.44
C ASP A 81 -1.44 27.23 -10.65
N PRO A 82 -1.05 27.93 -11.74
CA PRO A 82 -1.66 29.21 -12.06
C PRO A 82 -3.18 29.01 -12.24
N PRO A 83 -3.99 30.03 -11.91
CA PRO A 83 -5.44 29.94 -12.04
C PRO A 83 -5.79 29.50 -13.46
N TYR A 84 -6.64 28.48 -13.56
CA TYR A 84 -7.08 27.90 -14.82
C TYR A 84 -7.60 29.01 -15.75
N ASN A 85 -6.87 29.25 -16.84
CA ASN A 85 -7.27 30.20 -17.86
C ASN A 85 -7.83 29.40 -19.06
N PRO A 86 -9.16 29.42 -19.29
CA PRO A 86 -9.78 28.66 -20.37
C PRO A 86 -9.35 29.11 -21.77
N ASN A 87 -8.67 30.25 -21.90
CA ASN A 87 -8.15 30.76 -23.17
C ASN A 87 -6.76 30.21 -23.54
N ILE A 88 -6.13 29.44 -22.66
CA ILE A 88 -4.84 28.80 -22.91
C ILE A 88 -5.12 27.31 -23.17
N GLU A 89 -5.00 26.88 -24.42
CA GLU A 89 -5.21 25.48 -24.83
C GLU A 89 -4.22 24.50 -24.20
N MET A 90 -3.13 25.01 -23.62
CA MET A 90 -2.12 24.19 -22.95
C MET A 90 -2.49 23.96 -21.49
N PRO A 91 -2.52 22.70 -21.02
CA PRO A 91 -2.67 22.42 -19.60
C PRO A 91 -1.49 23.06 -18.85
N PRO A 92 -1.73 23.75 -17.71
CA PRO A 92 -0.63 24.27 -16.90
C PRO A 92 0.41 23.18 -16.60
N GLU A 93 1.69 23.50 -16.62
CA GLU A 93 2.74 22.53 -16.31
C GLU A 93 3.00 22.57 -14.81
N LEU A 94 3.06 21.40 -14.14
CA LEU A 94 3.54 21.37 -12.76
C LEU A 94 5.00 21.81 -12.78
N GLN A 95 5.30 22.91 -12.09
CA GLN A 95 6.64 23.44 -11.92
C GLN A 95 7.12 23.12 -10.51
N LEU A 96 8.24 22.40 -10.44
CA LEU A 96 8.92 22.14 -9.18
C LEU A 96 10.13 23.06 -9.08
N PHE A 97 10.33 23.62 -7.90
CA PHE A 97 11.52 24.36 -7.50
C PHE A 97 12.35 23.49 -6.57
N LEU A 98 13.57 23.20 -7.02
CA LEU A 98 14.54 22.45 -6.24
C LEU A 98 15.66 23.38 -5.77
N THR A 99 16.03 23.27 -4.50
CA THR A 99 17.34 23.69 -4.01
C THR A 99 18.17 22.45 -3.72
N ALA A 100 19.42 22.44 -4.18
CA ALA A 100 20.33 21.32 -3.99
C ALA A 100 21.66 21.83 -3.43
N GLN A 101 22.25 21.04 -2.56
CA GLN A 101 23.59 21.24 -2.05
C GLN A 101 24.58 20.50 -2.93
N ILE A 102 25.66 21.16 -3.35
CA ILE A 102 26.71 20.51 -4.14
C ILE A 102 27.61 19.73 -3.17
N GLY A 103 27.37 18.43 -3.07
CA GLY A 103 28.12 17.46 -2.30
C GLY A 103 29.20 16.80 -3.15
N GLY A 104 30.42 17.31 -3.05
CA GLY A 104 31.62 16.70 -3.66
C GLY A 104 32.93 17.20 -3.07
N ALA A 105 32.88 18.12 -2.09
CA ALA A 105 34.06 18.71 -1.50
C ALA A 105 34.46 17.95 -0.21
N PRO A 106 35.77 17.75 0.04
CA PRO A 106 36.28 17.10 1.25
C PRO A 106 35.76 17.77 2.54
N PRO A 107 35.83 17.12 3.71
CA PRO A 107 35.19 17.54 4.97
C PRO A 107 35.53 18.96 5.48
N ASN A 108 36.45 19.67 4.82
CA ASN A 108 36.95 20.98 5.21
C ASN A 108 36.60 22.10 4.20
N HIS A 109 35.68 21.88 3.26
CA HIS A 109 35.27 22.88 2.28
C HIS A 109 33.83 23.35 2.51
N TYR A 110 33.61 24.65 2.31
CA TYR A 110 32.31 25.30 2.40
C TYR A 110 31.30 24.58 1.51
N GLN A 111 30.24 24.06 2.11
CA GLN A 111 29.12 23.50 1.37
C GLN A 111 28.43 24.63 0.60
N SER A 112 28.61 24.65 -0.71
CA SER A 112 27.89 25.60 -1.57
C SER A 112 26.49 25.06 -1.81
N THR A 113 25.48 25.83 -1.42
CA THR A 113 24.11 25.60 -1.89
C THR A 113 23.98 26.17 -3.29
N ASN A 114 23.44 25.38 -4.21
CA ASN A 114 23.07 25.90 -5.51
C ASN A 114 21.83 26.78 -5.32
N THR A 115 21.93 28.06 -5.65
CA THR A 115 20.82 29.02 -5.61
C THR A 115 19.95 28.95 -6.86
N ARG A 116 20.30 28.12 -7.85
CA ARG A 116 19.54 27.98 -9.08
C ARG A 116 18.36 27.04 -8.90
N ALA A 117 17.18 27.63 -8.83
CA ALA A 117 15.91 26.98 -9.07
C ALA A 117 15.95 26.12 -10.34
N LEU A 118 15.82 24.81 -10.19
CA LEU A 118 15.66 23.90 -11.33
C LEU A 118 14.18 23.72 -11.61
N ASN A 119 13.72 24.21 -12.77
CA ASN A 119 12.32 24.11 -13.19
C ASN A 119 12.08 22.77 -13.89
N LEU A 120 11.46 21.82 -13.18
CA LEU A 120 11.02 20.57 -13.79
C LEU A 120 9.63 20.72 -14.37
N LYS A 121 9.49 20.34 -15.65
CA LYS A 121 8.21 20.25 -16.34
C LYS A 121 7.79 18.78 -16.38
N LEU A 122 6.66 18.47 -15.78
CA LEU A 122 6.12 17.11 -15.72
C LEU A 122 4.78 17.02 -16.48
N PRO A 123 4.79 17.08 -17.82
CA PRO A 123 3.57 17.11 -18.63
C PRO A 123 2.72 15.84 -18.47
N LEU A 124 3.37 14.72 -18.17
CA LEU A 124 2.73 13.41 -18.00
C LEU A 124 1.81 13.33 -16.79
N LEU A 125 1.95 14.18 -15.77
CA LEU A 125 1.11 14.14 -14.56
C LEU A 125 -0.35 14.55 -14.79
N ARG A 126 -0.59 15.33 -15.84
CA ARG A 126 -1.90 15.92 -16.11
C ARG A 126 -2.71 15.18 -17.16
N LEU A 127 -2.06 14.25 -17.85
CA LEU A 127 -2.75 13.38 -18.77
C LEU A 127 -3.71 12.46 -17.99
N PRO A 128 -5.00 12.40 -18.35
CA PRO A 128 -5.97 11.58 -17.62
C PRO A 128 -5.60 10.09 -17.66
N TRP A 129 -4.95 9.63 -18.73
CA TRP A 129 -4.56 8.23 -18.89
C TRP A 129 -3.43 7.81 -17.94
N THR A 130 -2.45 8.67 -17.65
CA THR A 130 -1.36 8.35 -16.71
C THR A 130 -1.90 8.22 -15.30
N ARG A 131 -2.89 9.05 -14.94
CA ARG A 131 -3.60 8.95 -13.66
C ARG A 131 -4.43 7.68 -13.57
N GLN A 132 -5.17 7.33 -14.62
CA GLN A 132 -5.90 6.06 -14.67
C GLN A 132 -4.96 4.86 -14.53
N LEU A 133 -3.78 4.93 -15.16
CA LEU A 133 -2.75 3.90 -15.05
C LEU A 133 -2.13 3.84 -13.65
N ALA A 134 -1.87 4.99 -13.02
CA ALA A 134 -1.39 5.06 -11.65
C ALA A 134 -2.41 4.44 -10.67
N ARG A 135 -3.70 4.74 -10.86
CA ARG A 135 -4.79 4.17 -10.06
C ARG A 135 -4.91 2.66 -10.27
N SER A 136 -4.93 2.19 -11.52
CA SER A 136 -5.06 0.76 -11.82
C SER A 136 -3.87 -0.07 -11.36
N SER A 137 -2.66 0.47 -11.49
CA SER A 137 -1.44 -0.19 -11.00
C SER A 137 -1.39 -0.22 -9.47
N THR A 138 -1.85 0.84 -8.80
CA THR A 138 -1.93 0.89 -7.33
C THR A 138 -2.95 -0.11 -6.79
N THR A 139 -4.13 -0.19 -7.41
CA THR A 139 -5.14 -1.20 -7.03
C THR A 139 -4.65 -2.62 -7.30
N LEU A 140 -4.01 -2.87 -8.44
CA LEU A 140 -3.41 -4.16 -8.77
C LEU A 140 -2.33 -4.55 -7.74
N ARG A 141 -1.44 -3.62 -7.38
CA ARG A 141 -0.43 -3.85 -6.34
C ARG A 141 -1.08 -4.22 -5.01
N ALA A 142 -2.12 -3.50 -4.59
CA ALA A 142 -2.84 -3.80 -3.35
C ALA A 142 -3.48 -5.21 -3.40
N LEU A 143 -4.09 -5.59 -4.52
CA LEU A 143 -4.64 -6.93 -4.72
C LEU A 143 -3.57 -8.02 -4.66
N LEU A 144 -2.39 -7.79 -5.27
CA LEU A 144 -1.27 -8.74 -5.21
C LEU A 144 -0.70 -8.88 -3.80
N LEU A 145 -0.60 -7.78 -3.04
CA LEU A 145 -0.17 -7.83 -1.65
C LEU A 145 -1.17 -8.61 -0.80
N TYR A 146 -2.46 -8.37 -1.01
CA TYR A 146 -3.53 -9.10 -0.34
C TYR A 146 -3.52 -10.59 -0.70
N SER A 147 -3.41 -10.95 -1.99
CA SER A 147 -3.38 -12.35 -2.41
C SER A 147 -2.14 -13.09 -1.89
N ASN A 148 -0.97 -12.44 -1.87
CA ASN A 148 0.23 -13.02 -1.26
C ASN A 148 0.06 -13.19 0.25
N ALA A 149 -0.56 -12.23 0.94
CA ALA A 149 -0.85 -12.34 2.37
C ALA A 149 -1.79 -13.50 2.67
N THR A 150 -2.89 -13.66 1.92
CA THR A 150 -3.83 -14.77 2.13
C THR A 150 -3.19 -16.13 1.84
N ILE A 151 -2.36 -16.25 0.80
CA ILE A 151 -1.61 -17.48 0.52
C ILE A 151 -0.66 -17.81 1.68
N ARG A 152 0.03 -16.81 2.25
CA ARG A 152 0.89 -17.00 3.42
C ARG A 152 0.08 -17.46 4.63
N GLU A 153 -1.06 -16.85 4.91
CA GLU A 153 -1.93 -17.25 6.01
C GLU A 153 -2.49 -18.67 5.85
N MET A 154 -2.90 -19.06 4.64
CA MET A 154 -3.33 -20.43 4.34
C MET A 154 -2.20 -21.42 4.53
N ARG A 155 -1.01 -21.09 4.00
CA ARG A 155 0.20 -21.90 4.16
C ARG A 155 0.56 -22.08 5.62
N ASP A 156 0.54 -21.01 6.40
CA ASP A 156 0.90 -21.03 7.82
C ASP A 156 -0.18 -21.77 8.64
N SER A 157 -1.45 -21.71 8.23
CA SER A 157 -2.53 -22.50 8.84
C SER A 157 -2.37 -24.01 8.55
N TRP A 158 -1.92 -24.36 7.35
CA TRP A 158 -1.75 -25.76 6.93
C TRP A 158 -0.46 -26.40 7.46
N TRP A 159 0.67 -25.70 7.28
CA TRP A 159 2.00 -26.17 7.66
C TRP A 159 2.43 -25.82 9.07
N GLY A 160 1.68 -24.93 9.72
CA GLY A 160 1.96 -24.46 11.06
C GLY A 160 2.78 -23.18 11.03
N SER A 161 2.66 -22.43 12.10
CA SER A 161 3.47 -21.26 12.41
C SER A 161 4.15 -21.52 13.76
N ASP A 162 5.19 -20.76 14.10
CA ASP A 162 5.84 -20.86 15.42
C ASP A 162 4.85 -20.72 16.59
N THR A 163 3.69 -20.09 16.35
CA THR A 163 2.64 -19.88 17.35
C THR A 163 1.43 -20.80 17.20
N ARG A 164 1.24 -21.46 16.05
CA ARG A 164 0.02 -22.21 15.73
C ARG A 164 0.35 -23.61 15.26
N GLU A 165 -0.31 -24.58 15.88
CA GLU A 165 -0.18 -25.97 15.48
C GLU A 165 -0.74 -26.18 14.07
N PRO A 166 -0.01 -26.91 13.19
CA PRO A 166 -0.44 -27.10 11.82
C PRO A 166 -1.72 -27.94 11.72
N ALA A 167 -2.63 -27.53 10.82
CA ALA A 167 -3.82 -28.33 10.52
C ALA A 167 -3.48 -29.76 10.06
N ARG A 168 -2.33 -29.97 9.39
CA ARG A 168 -1.89 -31.33 8.99
C ARG A 168 -1.69 -32.29 10.16
N ASN A 169 -1.40 -31.78 11.36
CA ASN A 169 -1.18 -32.61 12.54
C ASN A 169 -2.50 -33.07 13.17
N LEU A 170 -3.65 -32.47 12.81
CA LEU A 170 -4.96 -32.93 13.27
C LEU A 170 -5.15 -34.41 12.93
N GLY A 171 -4.87 -34.81 11.68
CA GLY A 171 -4.99 -36.22 11.27
C GLY A 171 -4.13 -37.16 12.12
N ARG A 172 -2.88 -36.78 12.39
CA ARG A 172 -1.99 -37.58 13.26
C ARG A 172 -2.51 -37.66 14.69
N LYS A 173 -3.00 -36.55 15.25
CA LYS A 173 -3.62 -36.50 16.58
C LYS A 173 -4.81 -37.45 16.68
N TRP A 174 -5.70 -37.43 15.70
CA TRP A 174 -6.85 -38.33 15.64
C TRP A 174 -6.42 -39.80 15.60
N VAL A 175 -5.43 -40.15 14.76
CA VAL A 175 -4.90 -41.52 14.68
C VAL A 175 -4.29 -41.95 16.02
N THR A 176 -3.43 -41.12 16.62
CA THR A 176 -2.82 -41.44 17.92
C THR A 176 -3.85 -41.57 19.03
N HIS A 177 -4.92 -40.77 19.00
CA HIS A 177 -6.00 -40.84 19.98
C HIS A 177 -6.83 -42.12 19.80
N LEU A 178 -7.08 -42.54 18.55
CA LEU A 178 -7.75 -43.81 18.26
C LEU A 178 -6.90 -45.03 18.66
N GLU A 179 -5.59 -44.98 18.44
CA GLU A 179 -4.65 -46.03 18.88
C GLU A 179 -4.58 -46.13 20.41
N GLN A 180 -4.62 -44.99 21.11
CA GLN A 180 -4.69 -44.98 22.58
C GLN A 180 -6.00 -45.60 23.08
N LEU A 181 -7.13 -45.25 22.47
CA LEU A 181 -8.43 -45.84 22.81
C LEU A 181 -8.47 -47.34 22.53
N SER A 182 -7.95 -47.78 21.38
CA SER A 182 -7.92 -49.22 21.04
C SER A 182 -7.01 -50.01 21.98
N SER A 183 -5.87 -49.45 22.38
CA SER A 183 -4.95 -50.06 23.34
C SER A 183 -5.58 -50.18 24.74
N ASN A 184 -6.32 -49.14 25.17
CA ASN A 184 -7.01 -49.14 26.47
C ASN A 184 -8.23 -50.07 26.52
N HIS A 185 -8.80 -50.44 25.37
CA HIS A 185 -10.01 -51.27 25.28
C HIS A 185 -9.73 -52.75 25.01
N GLY A 186 -8.46 -53.19 25.02
CA GLY A 186 -8.03 -54.59 25.15
C GLY A 186 -8.73 -55.59 24.22
N ASP A 187 -8.13 -55.87 23.06
CA ASP A 187 -8.35 -57.06 22.22
C ASP A 187 -9.81 -57.43 21.86
N CYS A 188 -10.76 -56.49 21.96
CA CYS A 188 -12.07 -56.62 21.34
C CYS A 188 -11.92 -56.31 19.85
N LYS A 189 -11.78 -57.35 19.01
CA LYS A 189 -11.79 -57.31 17.53
C LYS A 189 -13.09 -56.75 16.90
N GLN A 190 -13.90 -56.05 17.68
CA GLN A 190 -15.09 -55.32 17.26
C GLN A 190 -14.88 -53.85 17.59
N LEU A 191 -14.08 -53.16 16.78
CA LEU A 191 -14.28 -51.72 16.63
C LEU A 191 -15.73 -51.52 16.18
N PRO A 192 -16.52 -50.65 16.83
CA PRO A 192 -17.92 -50.53 16.51
C PRO A 192 -18.05 -50.05 15.06
N SER A 193 -18.64 -50.90 14.23
CA SER A 193 -18.98 -50.65 12.83
C SER A 193 -19.80 -49.36 12.62
N SER A 194 -20.30 -48.74 13.70
CA SER A 194 -21.04 -47.48 13.70
C SER A 194 -20.20 -46.26 13.29
N ILE A 195 -18.88 -46.25 13.52
CA ILE A 195 -18.03 -45.10 13.13
C ILE A 195 -17.72 -45.13 11.63
N ILE A 196 -17.54 -46.32 11.04
CA ILE A 196 -17.32 -46.48 9.60
C ILE A 196 -18.62 -46.23 8.81
N LEU A 197 -19.78 -46.61 9.38
CA LEU A 197 -21.09 -46.37 8.76
C LEU A 197 -21.49 -44.89 8.69
N ALA A 198 -21.06 -44.05 9.64
CA ALA A 198 -21.39 -42.62 9.62
C ALA A 198 -20.66 -41.84 8.50
N GLY A 199 -19.48 -42.29 8.08
CA GLY A 199 -18.74 -41.70 6.95
C GLY A 199 -19.34 -42.04 5.58
N GLN A 200 -19.98 -43.20 5.45
CA GLN A 200 -20.61 -43.65 4.19
C GLN A 200 -21.99 -43.02 3.94
N GLN A 201 -22.70 -42.57 4.98
CA GLN A 201 -24.00 -41.89 4.81
C GLN A 201 -23.88 -40.42 4.38
N LEU A 202 -22.71 -39.79 4.53
CA LEU A 202 -22.49 -38.39 4.11
C LEU A 202 -22.19 -38.23 2.62
N THR A 203 -21.86 -39.30 1.90
CA THR A 203 -21.65 -39.27 0.44
C THR A 203 -22.94 -39.41 -0.39
N ASP A 204 -24.09 -39.65 0.24
CA ASP A 204 -25.39 -39.83 -0.45
C ASP A 204 -26.30 -38.59 -0.44
N VAL A 205 -25.85 -37.45 0.13
CA VAL A 205 -26.64 -36.20 0.21
C VAL A 205 -26.38 -35.25 -1.00
N GLY A 206 -25.80 -35.78 -2.09
CA GLY A 206 -25.38 -35.00 -3.27
C GLY A 206 -26.11 -35.34 -4.58
N LYS A 207 -27.29 -35.98 -4.52
CA LYS A 207 -28.14 -36.24 -5.69
C LYS A 207 -29.56 -35.74 -5.45
N TYR A 208 -29.76 -34.44 -5.60
CA TYR A 208 -31.05 -33.85 -5.94
C TYR A 208 -30.81 -32.71 -6.93
#